data_AF-A0A3N4GVA1-F1
#
_entry.id   AF-A0A3N4GVA1-F1
#
_cell.length_a   1.000
_cell.length_b   1.000
_cell.length_c   1.000
_cell.angle_alpha   90.00
_cell.angle_beta   90.00
_cell.angle_gamma   90.00
#
_symmetry.space_group_name_H-M   'P 1'
#
loop_
_entity.id
_entity.type
_entity.pdbx_description
1 polymer ?
#
loop_
_entity_poly.entity_id
_entity_poly.type
_entity_poly.pdbx_seq_one_letter_code
_entity_poly.pdbx_strand_id
1 'polypeptide(L)' 'MVKPFDVVIIFPLIVLSFLPTVIFAVQQTNNNNVYAVISINGEEVDRFLLTGNEEHRLITYYPAPGKYNIV' A
#
# COMPACT_ATOMS: atom_id res chain seq x y z
N MET A 1 -36.12 -11.96 25.84
CA MET A 1 -35.45 -12.95 26.69
C MET A 1 -34.59 -13.80 25.77
N VAL A 2 -33.27 -13.68 25.85
CA VAL A 2 -32.35 -14.43 24.96
C VAL A 2 -32.31 -15.87 25.48
N LYS A 3 -32.64 -16.85 24.64
CA LYS A 3 -32.57 -18.26 25.07
C LYS A 3 -31.11 -18.70 25.15
N PRO A 4 -30.74 -19.63 26.04
CA PRO A 4 -29.37 -20.10 26.17
C PRO A 4 -28.76 -20.60 24.85
N PHE A 5 -29.60 -21.19 23.99
CA PHE A 5 -29.21 -21.66 22.66
C PHE A 5 -28.96 -20.53 21.66
N ASP A 6 -29.61 -19.36 21.83
CA ASP A 6 -29.37 -18.20 20.97
C ASP A 6 -27.94 -17.69 21.18
N VAL A 7 -27.44 -17.73 22.43
CA VAL A 7 -26.07 -17.32 22.76
C VAL A 7 -25.04 -18.22 22.06
N VAL A 8 -25.31 -19.53 22.00
CA VAL A 8 -24.43 -20.51 21.33
C VAL A 8 -24.29 -20.23 19.84
N ILE A 9 -25.32 -19.68 19.21
CA ILE A 9 -25.33 -19.35 17.77
C ILE A 9 -24.81 -17.93 17.52
N ILE A 10 -25.23 -16.97 18.34
CA ILE A 10 -24.89 -15.55 18.17
C ILE A 10 -23.41 -15.30 18.47
N PHE A 11 -22.84 -15.97 19.47
CA PHE A 11 -21.43 -15.78 19.81
C PHE A 11 -20.47 -16.09 18.64
N PRO A 12 -20.51 -17.27 17.99
CA PRO A 12 -19.67 -17.53 16.83
C PRO A 12 -20.02 -16.63 15.64
N LEU A 13 -21.28 -16.25 15.44
CA LEU A 13 -21.65 -15.27 14.40
C LEU A 13 -20.96 -13.92 14.60
N ILE A 14 -20.89 -13.43 15.84
CA ILE A 14 -20.16 -12.21 16.18
C ILE A 14 -18.69 -12.38 15.87
N VAL A 15 -18.05 -13.47 16.30
CA VAL A 15 -16.62 -13.71 16.02
C VAL A 15 -16.35 -13.81 14.51
N LEU A 16 -17.18 -14.55 13.78
CA LEU A 16 -17.06 -14.73 12.34
C LEU A 16 -17.33 -13.42 11.57
N SER A 17 -18.11 -12.50 12.13
CA SER A 17 -18.35 -11.19 11.50
C SER A 17 -17.08 -10.34 11.36
N PHE A 18 -16.03 -10.62 12.15
CA PHE A 18 -14.73 -9.97 12.06
C PHE A 18 -13.76 -10.65 11.08
N LEU A 19 -14.11 -11.81 10.50
CA LEU A 19 -13.27 -12.47 9.48
C LEU A 19 -12.91 -11.55 8.32
N PRO A 20 -13.83 -10.73 7.75
CA PRO A 20 -13.48 -9.81 6.67
C PRO A 20 -12.36 -8.84 7.06
N THR A 21 -12.35 -8.35 8.30
CA THR A 21 -11.31 -7.44 8.81
C THR A 21 -9.95 -8.14 8.89
N VAL A 22 -9.91 -9.38 9.37
CA VAL A 22 -8.67 -10.17 9.45
C VAL A 22 -8.14 -10.48 8.04
N ILE A 23 -9.01 -10.91 7.13
CA ILE A 23 -8.65 -11.18 5.73
C ILE A 23 -8.10 -9.92 5.07
N PHE A 24 -8.76 -8.78 5.26
CA PHE A 24 -8.31 -7.50 4.73
C PHE A 24 -6.94 -7.08 5.28
N ALA A 25 -6.71 -7.22 6.59
CA ALA A 25 -5.42 -6.89 7.21
C ALA A 25 -4.26 -7.72 6.65
N VAL A 26 -4.48 -9.03 6.43
CA VAL A 26 -3.48 -9.92 5.82
C VAL A 26 -3.22 -9.55 4.35
N GLN A 27 -4.27 -9.21 3.59
CA GLN A 27 -4.11 -8.78 2.20
C GLN A 27 -3.36 -7.43 2.09
N GLN A 28 -3.65 -6.47 2.97
CA GLN A 28 -3.00 -5.16 2.98
C GLN A 28 -1.48 -5.27 3.21
N THR A 29 -1.04 -6.26 3.98
CA THR A 29 0.38 -6.46 4.31
C THR A 29 1.22 -6.79 3.08
N ASN A 30 0.64 -7.38 2.04
CA ASN A 30 1.39 -7.87 0.88
C ASN A 30 1.72 -6.79 -0.16
N ASN A 31 1.16 -5.57 -0.08
CA ASN A 31 1.27 -4.60 -1.18
C ASN A 31 1.41 -3.12 -0.76
N ASN A 32 1.99 -2.82 0.41
CA ASN A 32 2.22 -1.43 0.85
C ASN A 32 3.51 -0.80 0.30
N ASN A 33 4.08 -1.39 -0.76
CA ASN A 33 5.26 -0.82 -1.41
C ASN A 33 4.85 0.39 -2.25
N VAL A 34 5.25 1.58 -1.79
CA VAL A 34 5.09 2.85 -2.48
C VAL A 34 6.33 3.05 -3.34
N TYR A 35 6.11 3.42 -4.60
CA TYR A 35 7.16 3.71 -5.56
C TYR A 35 7.07 5.16 -6.03
N ALA A 36 8.21 5.83 -6.18
CA ALA A 36 8.33 7.05 -6.97
C ALA A 36 8.58 6.65 -8.43
N VAL A 37 7.73 7.11 -9.34
CA VAL A 37 7.89 6.89 -10.78
C VAL A 37 8.24 8.22 -11.41
N ILE A 38 9.36 8.27 -12.13
CA ILE A 38 9.81 9.45 -12.84
C ILE A 38 9.45 9.26 -14.29
N SER A 39 8.65 10.17 -14.83
CA SER A 39 8.26 10.17 -16.23
C SER A 39 8.68 11.46 -16.90
N ILE A 40 9.27 11.36 -18.09
CA ILE A 40 9.66 12.49 -18.93
C ILE A 40 8.94 12.33 -20.26
N ASN A 41 8.19 13.36 -20.66
CA ASN A 41 7.38 13.35 -21.88
C ASN A 41 6.39 12.17 -21.98
N GLY A 42 5.88 11.71 -20.83
CA GLY A 42 4.92 10.61 -20.75
C GLY A 42 5.53 9.21 -20.78
N GLU A 43 6.85 9.10 -20.93
CA GLU A 43 7.58 7.83 -20.84
C GLU A 43 8.16 7.68 -19.42
N GLU A 44 7.96 6.52 -18.79
CA GLU A 44 8.60 6.18 -17.53
C GLU A 44 10.09 5.95 -17.77
N VAL A 45 10.92 6.81 -17.17
CA VAL A 45 12.37 6.76 -17.33
C VAL A 45 13.06 6.18 -16.10
N ASP A 46 12.39 6.20 -14.94
CA ASP A 46 12.94 5.65 -13.70
C ASP A 46 11.87 5.30 -12.68
N ARG A 47 12.22 4.40 -11.75
CA ARG A 47 11.36 3.96 -10.65
C ARG A 47 12.16 3.62 -9.40
N PHE A 48 11.75 4.20 -8.27
CA PHE A 48 12.36 3.95 -6.97
C PHE A 48 11.36 3.38 -5.98
N LEU A 49 11.74 2.32 -5.27
CA LEU A 49 11.02 1.90 -4.07
C LEU A 49 11.27 2.92 -2.95
N LEU A 50 10.20 3.49 -2.41
CA LEU A 50 10.26 4.41 -1.27
C LEU A 50 10.02 3.69 0.05
N THR A 51 9.18 2.66 0.06
CA THR A 51 8.88 1.89 1.28
C THR A 51 10.15 1.23 1.80
N GLY A 52 10.55 1.59 3.02
CA GLY A 52 11.75 1.05 3.68
C GLY A 52 13.08 1.60 3.13
N ASN A 53 13.05 2.65 2.29
CA ASN A 53 14.26 3.27 1.78
C ASN A 53 14.76 4.35 2.74
N GLU A 54 15.96 4.15 3.28
CA GLU A 54 16.65 5.10 4.17
C GLU A 54 17.80 5.85 3.47
N GLU A 55 18.09 5.51 2.21
CA GLU A 55 19.18 6.13 1.45
C GLU A 55 18.77 7.51 0.96
N HIS A 56 19.64 8.49 1.18
CA HIS A 56 19.54 9.78 0.51
C HIS A 56 20.18 9.70 -0.87
N ARG A 57 19.42 10.06 -1.91
CA ARG A 57 19.88 10.08 -3.30
C ARG A 57 19.47 11.40 -3.95
N LEU A 58 20.37 11.96 -4.74
CA LEU A 58 20.11 13.11 -5.60
C LEU A 58 20.38 12.72 -7.05
N ILE A 59 19.38 12.86 -7.91
CA ILE A 59 19.48 12.53 -9.33
C ILE A 59 19.12 13.76 -10.15
N THR A 60 19.94 14.05 -11.16
CA THR A 60 19.66 15.13 -12.11
C THR A 60 19.14 14.55 -13.43
N TYR A 61 17.92 14.93 -13.80
CA TYR A 61 17.29 14.57 -15.06
C TYR A 61 17.36 15.74 -16.04
N TYR A 62 17.52 15.44 -17.33
CA TYR A 62 17.60 16.44 -18.40
C TYR A 62 16.49 16.20 -19.43
N PRO A 63 15.28 16.74 -19.22
CA PRO A 63 14.13 16.46 -20.10
C PRO A 63 14.24 17.11 -21.49
N ALA A 64 15.07 18.15 -21.65
CA ALA A 64 15.30 18.82 -22.92
C ALA A 64 16.64 19.60 -22.89
N PRO A 65 17.19 20.03 -24.04
CA PRO A 65 18.42 20.84 -24.07
C PRO A 65 18.31 22.07 -23.18
N GLY A 66 19.24 22.21 -22.23
CA GLY A 66 19.29 23.32 -21.27
C GLY A 66 18.24 23.26 -20.15
N LYS A 67 17.41 22.22 -20.07
CA LYS A 67 16.45 22.02 -18.98
C LYS A 67 16.90 20.88 -18.09
N TYR A 68 16.77 21.03 -16.77
CA TYR A 68 17.08 19.99 -15.82
C TYR A 68 16.20 20.06 -14.56
N ASN A 69 16.09 18.91 -13.87
CA ASN A 69 15.46 18.78 -12.57
C ASN A 69 16.37 17.94 -11.67
N ILE A 70 16.59 18.39 -10.44
CA ILE A 70 17.30 17.61 -9.41
C ILE A 70 16.24 17.11 -8.43
N VAL A 71 16.23 15.79 -8.20
CA VAL A 71 15.24 15.10 -7.37
C VAL A 71 15.96 14.28 -6.33
#